data_AF-A0A6P1YHX3-F1
#
_entry.id   AF-A0A6P1YHX3-F1
#
_cell.length_a   1.000
_cell.length_b   1.000
_cell.length_c   1.000
_cell.angle_alpha   90.00
_cell.angle_beta   90.00
_cell.angle_gamma   90.00
#
_symmetry.space_group_name_H-M   'P 1'
#
loop_
_entity.id
_entity.type
_entity.pdbx_description
1 polymer ?
#
loop_
_entity_poly.entity_id
_entity_poly.type
_entity_poly.pdbx_seq_one_letter_code
_entity_poly.pdbx_strand_id
1 'polypeptide(L)'
;MPVRAPRICGCGHRIAGGAQCPCERKRDAERRARADTKRPSAHGRGYDGKWQKERAAYLKVHPRCAWPGCGAPASVVDHIMPHRGDRKLFWSRSNWQPLCKACHDGRKQSEEKRGGPSTGRRAQPFLARSRIPVVLVCGAPGSGKSTYVEQNKGPNDLVIDLDVIRARLSGAALYASGQEWLGPALDERNRLLASLANDMEHPRLVHRRCSGKDRARTLDAQARDLSCGPDADAIGRMPAPYPRRYPAQRGRSPHGTGGARLVRCSGKGDARMIETSEIVTLAELEAHLRVDDGEEDAGLSDMLEAARRHIEAWVGLLDDFEEVPADLVEALKQLAGHFYENREATSDGQATLSEVPFGFHDLIGPYRRWEF
;
A
#
# COMPACT_ATOMS: atom_id res chain seq x y z
N MET A 1 -21.88 -20.67 5.25
CA MET A 1 -21.31 -20.23 3.96
C MET A 1 -22.40 -20.32 2.91
N PRO A 2 -22.62 -19.31 2.06
CA PRO A 2 -23.60 -19.44 0.98
C PRO A 2 -23.12 -20.52 0.00
N VAL A 3 -23.84 -21.63 -0.07
CA VAL A 3 -23.64 -22.65 -1.09
C VAL A 3 -24.29 -22.16 -2.38
N ARG A 4 -23.56 -22.23 -3.50
CA ARG A 4 -24.13 -21.89 -4.81
C ARG A 4 -25.38 -22.72 -5.07
N ALA A 5 -26.42 -22.14 -5.63
CA ALA A 5 -27.62 -22.88 -5.97
C ALA A 5 -27.31 -24.01 -6.98
N PRO A 6 -27.98 -25.18 -6.88
CA PRO A 6 -27.94 -26.19 -7.92
C PRO A 6 -28.36 -25.61 -9.28
N ARG A 7 -27.76 -26.09 -10.36
CA ARG A 7 -28.05 -25.60 -11.72
C ARG A 7 -28.14 -26.74 -12.72
N ILE A 8 -28.81 -26.49 -13.84
CA ILE A 8 -28.78 -27.38 -15.00
C ILE A 8 -27.64 -26.93 -15.92
N CYS A 9 -26.74 -27.85 -16.26
CA CYS A 9 -25.70 -27.58 -17.25
C CYS A 9 -26.28 -27.62 -18.66
N GLY A 10 -25.72 -26.89 -19.63
CA GLY A 10 -26.17 -26.91 -21.03
C GLY A 10 -26.14 -28.28 -21.73
N CYS A 11 -25.56 -29.31 -21.10
CA CYS A 11 -25.62 -30.71 -21.54
C CYS A 11 -26.79 -31.51 -20.91
N GLY A 12 -27.69 -30.86 -20.16
CA GLY A 12 -28.88 -31.48 -19.54
C GLY A 12 -28.68 -32.05 -18.13
N HIS A 13 -27.45 -32.15 -17.63
CA HIS A 13 -27.20 -32.68 -16.27
C HIS A 13 -27.59 -31.69 -15.17
N ARG A 14 -28.23 -32.20 -14.11
CA ARG A 14 -28.49 -31.47 -12.86
C ARG A 14 -27.24 -31.49 -11.98
N ILE A 15 -26.70 -30.32 -11.66
CA ILE A 15 -25.42 -30.17 -10.94
C ILE A 15 -25.68 -29.55 -9.56
N ALA A 16 -25.18 -30.22 -8.52
CA ALA A 16 -25.25 -29.72 -7.16
C ALA A 16 -24.46 -28.41 -6.99
N GLY A 17 -24.84 -27.63 -5.99
CA GLY A 17 -24.17 -26.39 -5.63
C GLY A 17 -22.67 -26.56 -5.42
N GLY A 18 -21.85 -25.90 -6.26
CA GLY A 18 -20.39 -25.97 -6.18
C GLY A 18 -19.73 -27.18 -6.87
N ALA A 19 -20.51 -28.12 -7.41
CA ALA A 19 -19.99 -29.22 -8.22
C ALA A 19 -19.76 -28.78 -9.68
N GLN A 20 -18.88 -29.49 -10.39
CA GLN A 20 -18.59 -29.27 -11.81
C GLN A 20 -19.15 -30.42 -12.66
N CYS A 21 -19.79 -30.08 -13.78
CA CYS A 21 -20.35 -31.09 -14.68
C CYS A 21 -19.24 -31.90 -15.37
N PRO A 22 -19.40 -33.21 -15.63
CA PRO A 22 -18.44 -34.00 -16.41
C PRO A 22 -18.10 -33.38 -17.78
N CYS A 23 -19.08 -32.82 -18.49
CA CYS A 23 -18.83 -32.16 -19.78
C CYS A 23 -18.00 -30.87 -19.65
N GLU A 24 -18.15 -30.13 -18.55
CA GLU A 24 -17.34 -28.95 -18.26
C GLU A 24 -15.93 -29.36 -17.88
N ARG A 25 -15.76 -30.42 -17.10
CA ARG A 25 -14.44 -30.98 -16.77
C ARG A 25 -13.71 -31.42 -18.04
N LYS A 26 -14.40 -32.09 -18.97
CA LYS A 26 -13.85 -32.48 -20.27
C LYS A 26 -13.43 -31.26 -21.10
N ARG A 27 -14.31 -30.27 -21.25
CA ARG A 27 -14.00 -29.03 -21.99
C ARG A 27 -12.86 -28.23 -21.36
N ASP A 28 -12.80 -28.16 -20.03
CA ASP A 28 -11.71 -27.52 -19.30
C ASP A 28 -10.39 -28.26 -19.51
N ALA A 29 -10.40 -29.59 -19.48
CA ALA A 29 -9.23 -30.42 -19.77
C ALA A 29 -8.74 -30.20 -21.20
N GLU A 30 -9.64 -30.21 -22.19
CA GLU A 30 -9.30 -29.93 -23.60
C GLU A 30 -8.78 -28.51 -23.81
N ARG A 31 -9.32 -27.51 -23.10
CA ARG A 31 -8.83 -26.13 -23.14
C ARG A 31 -7.41 -26.02 -22.55
N ARG A 32 -7.17 -26.67 -21.41
CA ARG A 32 -5.84 -26.72 -20.77
C ARG A 32 -4.83 -27.45 -21.66
N ALA A 33 -5.22 -28.59 -22.25
CA ALA A 33 -4.38 -29.34 -23.17
C ALA A 33 -3.96 -28.50 -24.38
N ARG A 34 -4.91 -27.78 -25.01
CA ARG A 34 -4.61 -26.84 -26.11
C ARG A 34 -3.66 -25.72 -25.72
N ALA A 35 -3.79 -25.19 -24.50
CA ALA A 35 -2.88 -24.17 -23.99
C ALA A 35 -1.47 -24.75 -23.73
N ASP A 36 -1.39 -25.99 -23.20
CA ASP A 36 -0.12 -26.67 -22.94
C ASP A 36 0.60 -27.07 -24.23
N THR A 37 -0.10 -27.37 -25.33
CA THR A 37 0.53 -27.67 -26.64
C THR A 37 1.40 -26.51 -27.13
N LYS A 38 1.04 -25.27 -26.82
CA LYS A 38 1.79 -24.07 -27.21
C LYS A 38 2.88 -23.68 -26.21
N ARG A 39 3.00 -24.40 -25.08
CA ARG A 39 3.88 -24.06 -23.97
C ARG A 39 5.19 -24.84 -24.07
N PRO A 40 6.36 -24.18 -24.09
CA PRO A 40 7.64 -24.88 -24.01
C PRO A 40 7.75 -25.68 -22.71
N SER A 41 8.52 -26.78 -22.75
CA SER A 41 8.77 -27.64 -21.59
C SER A 41 9.29 -26.82 -20.39
N ALA A 42 9.12 -27.33 -19.17
CA ALA A 42 9.62 -26.65 -17.97
C ALA A 42 11.12 -26.32 -18.09
N HIS A 43 11.91 -27.28 -18.58
CA HIS A 43 13.32 -27.09 -18.90
C HIS A 43 13.54 -26.01 -19.97
N GLY A 44 12.77 -26.03 -21.07
CA GLY A 44 12.82 -25.00 -22.11
C GLY A 44 12.47 -23.58 -21.61
N ARG A 45 11.73 -23.48 -20.49
CA ARG A 45 11.40 -22.22 -19.82
C ARG A 45 12.40 -21.80 -18.74
N GLY A 46 13.49 -22.54 -18.55
CA GLY A 46 14.55 -22.25 -17.57
C GLY A 46 14.38 -22.91 -16.20
N TYR A 47 13.34 -23.73 -15.99
CA TYR A 47 13.11 -24.49 -14.76
C TYR A 47 13.85 -25.84 -14.78
N ASP A 48 15.17 -25.77 -14.98
CA ASP A 48 16.07 -26.92 -15.09
C ASP A 48 16.65 -27.36 -13.72
N GLY A 49 17.60 -28.31 -13.73
CA GLY A 49 18.25 -28.77 -12.50
C GLY A 49 19.05 -27.68 -11.77
N LYS A 50 19.61 -26.70 -12.52
CA LYS A 50 20.27 -25.54 -11.92
C LYS A 50 19.25 -24.70 -11.15
N TRP A 51 18.07 -24.46 -11.73
CA TRP A 51 16.99 -23.75 -11.03
C TRP A 51 16.57 -24.47 -9.76
N GLN A 52 16.42 -25.80 -9.78
CA GLN A 52 16.06 -26.56 -8.57
C GLN A 52 17.08 -26.39 -7.44
N LYS A 53 18.38 -26.44 -7.77
CA LYS A 53 19.47 -26.22 -6.81
C LYS A 53 19.45 -24.81 -6.22
N GLU A 54 19.37 -23.79 -7.08
CA GLU A 54 19.35 -22.39 -6.65
C GLU A 54 18.10 -22.06 -5.84
N ARG A 55 16.94 -22.58 -6.24
CA ARG A 55 15.68 -22.47 -5.52
C ARG A 55 15.78 -23.05 -4.11
N ALA A 56 16.38 -24.23 -3.96
CA ALA A 56 16.56 -24.86 -2.65
C ALA A 56 17.47 -24.03 -1.74
N ALA A 57 18.58 -23.51 -2.28
CA ALA A 57 19.48 -22.63 -1.54
C ALA A 57 18.77 -21.33 -1.11
N TYR A 58 18.00 -20.71 -2.01
CA TYR A 58 17.25 -19.49 -1.72
C TYR A 58 16.22 -19.69 -0.61
N LEU A 59 15.42 -20.77 -0.68
CA LEU A 59 14.40 -21.06 0.36
C LEU A 59 15.01 -21.41 1.72
N LYS A 60 16.25 -21.92 1.77
CA LYS A 60 16.95 -22.17 3.03
C LYS A 60 17.29 -20.85 3.75
N VAL A 61 17.69 -19.83 2.99
CA VAL A 61 18.02 -18.49 3.52
C VAL A 61 16.75 -17.67 3.77
N HIS A 62 15.70 -17.92 3.00
CA HIS A 62 14.43 -17.21 3.07
C HIS A 62 13.26 -18.15 3.44
N PRO A 63 13.19 -18.60 4.71
CA PRO A 63 12.27 -19.68 5.12
C PRO A 63 10.81 -19.23 5.25
N ARG A 64 10.50 -17.94 5.20
CA ARG A 64 9.15 -17.39 5.40
C ARG A 64 8.60 -16.71 4.15
N CYS A 65 7.29 -16.82 3.98
CA CYS A 65 6.53 -16.18 2.93
C CYS A 65 6.66 -14.65 3.04
N ALA A 66 7.13 -14.02 1.97
CA ALA A 66 7.27 -12.56 1.85
C ALA A 66 5.95 -11.85 1.60
N TRP A 67 4.85 -12.58 1.39
CA TRP A 67 3.54 -11.95 1.20
C TRP A 67 3.11 -11.18 2.45
N PRO A 68 2.67 -9.91 2.33
CA PRO A 68 2.27 -9.09 3.47
C PRO A 68 1.29 -9.79 4.42
N GLY A 69 1.68 -9.89 5.69
CA GLY A 69 0.85 -10.47 6.76
C GLY A 69 0.67 -12.00 6.73
N CYS A 70 1.43 -12.75 5.90
CA CYS A 70 1.33 -14.21 5.87
C CYS A 70 2.25 -14.91 6.88
N GLY A 71 3.57 -14.69 6.80
CA GLY A 71 4.56 -15.26 7.72
C GLY A 71 4.72 -16.80 7.72
N ALA A 72 3.91 -17.54 6.93
CA ALA A 72 3.94 -18.99 6.80
C ALA A 72 5.24 -19.49 6.15
N PRO A 73 5.62 -20.78 6.31
CA PRO A 73 6.79 -21.34 5.64
C PRO A 73 6.74 -21.16 4.12
N ALA A 74 7.82 -20.64 3.54
CA ALA A 74 7.95 -20.51 2.09
C ALA A 74 8.25 -21.89 1.47
N SER A 75 7.56 -22.19 0.37
CA SER A 75 7.72 -23.44 -0.36
C SER A 75 7.84 -23.23 -1.87
N VAL A 76 7.79 -21.99 -2.35
CA VAL A 76 7.91 -21.64 -3.76
C VAL A 76 8.78 -20.38 -3.87
N VAL A 77 9.60 -20.32 -4.91
CA VAL A 77 10.29 -19.09 -5.30
C VAL A 77 9.58 -18.55 -6.52
N ASP A 78 9.09 -17.33 -6.39
CA ASP A 78 8.32 -16.61 -7.40
C ASP A 78 9.13 -15.41 -7.92
N HIS A 79 8.86 -15.01 -9.16
CA HIS A 79 9.49 -13.82 -9.74
C HIS A 79 8.61 -12.59 -9.47
N ILE A 80 9.17 -11.58 -8.78
CA ILE A 80 8.49 -10.33 -8.46
C ILE A 80 7.99 -9.67 -9.76
N MET A 81 8.92 -9.46 -10.70
CA MET A 81 8.63 -9.04 -12.06
C MET A 81 8.57 -10.26 -13.00
N PRO A 82 7.48 -10.44 -13.75
CA PRO A 82 7.39 -11.51 -14.75
C PRO A 82 8.49 -11.39 -15.78
N HIS A 83 9.35 -12.41 -15.87
CA HIS A 83 10.53 -12.36 -16.74
C HIS A 83 10.20 -12.38 -18.24
N ARG A 84 9.00 -12.82 -18.66
CA ARG A 84 8.53 -12.87 -20.06
C ARG A 84 9.51 -13.47 -21.08
N GLY A 85 10.41 -14.35 -20.62
CA GLY A 85 11.46 -14.98 -21.44
C GLY A 85 12.87 -14.38 -21.28
N ASP A 86 13.02 -13.23 -20.62
CA ASP A 86 14.33 -12.66 -20.29
C ASP A 86 15.07 -13.53 -19.27
N ARG A 87 16.19 -14.12 -19.71
CA ARG A 87 17.02 -15.00 -18.88
C ARG A 87 17.81 -14.23 -17.82
N LYS A 88 18.22 -12.98 -18.07
CA LYS A 88 18.93 -12.18 -17.06
C LYS A 88 17.99 -11.86 -15.90
N LEU A 89 16.77 -11.44 -16.24
CA LEU A 89 15.73 -11.14 -15.24
C LEU A 89 15.23 -12.41 -14.51
N PHE A 90 15.19 -13.56 -15.20
CA PHE A 90 14.88 -14.86 -14.59
C PHE A 90 15.89 -15.27 -13.51
N TRP A 91 17.19 -15.08 -13.77
CA TRP A 91 18.28 -15.45 -12.87
C TRP A 91 18.65 -14.37 -11.85
N SER A 92 18.01 -13.21 -11.93
CA SER A 92 18.22 -12.14 -10.96
C SER A 92 17.63 -12.52 -9.60
N ARG A 93 18.50 -12.82 -8.61
CA ARG A 93 18.06 -13.13 -7.24
C ARG A 93 17.30 -11.98 -6.59
N SER A 94 17.57 -10.73 -6.96
CA SER A 94 16.79 -9.58 -6.47
C SER A 94 15.37 -9.54 -7.05
N ASN A 95 15.12 -10.25 -8.15
CA ASN A 95 13.79 -10.44 -8.71
C ASN A 95 13.06 -11.66 -8.11
N TRP A 96 13.65 -12.38 -7.14
CA TRP A 96 13.03 -13.54 -6.52
C TRP A 96 12.34 -13.17 -5.21
N GLN A 97 11.19 -13.80 -4.93
CA GLN A 97 10.53 -13.71 -3.64
C GLN A 97 10.11 -15.09 -3.11
N PRO A 98 10.28 -15.36 -1.80
CA PRO A 98 9.84 -16.59 -1.17
C PRO A 98 8.33 -16.53 -0.90
N LEU A 99 7.54 -17.47 -1.39
CA LEU A 99 6.10 -17.54 -1.14
C LEU A 99 5.68 -18.91 -0.63
N CYS A 100 4.64 -18.95 0.21
CA CYS A 100 3.94 -20.20 0.50
C CYS A 100 3.01 -20.56 -0.68
N LYS A 101 2.71 -21.85 -0.84
CA LYS A 101 1.86 -22.34 -1.93
C LYS A 101 0.48 -21.66 -1.97
N ALA A 102 -0.13 -21.37 -0.82
CA ALA A 102 -1.43 -20.70 -0.75
C ALA A 102 -1.38 -19.25 -1.27
N CYS A 103 -0.34 -18.48 -0.93
CA CYS A 103 -0.18 -17.11 -1.42
C CYS A 103 0.22 -17.08 -2.89
N HIS A 104 1.08 -18.01 -3.33
CA HIS A 104 1.47 -18.14 -4.73
C HIS A 104 0.28 -18.50 -5.62
N ASP A 105 -0.48 -19.54 -5.30
CA ASP A 105 -1.57 -20.05 -6.16
C ASP A 105 -2.84 -19.18 -6.07
N GLY A 106 -3.01 -18.41 -5.00
CA GLY A 106 -4.19 -17.57 -4.74
C GLY A 106 -3.93 -16.08 -4.93
N ARG A 107 -3.22 -15.47 -3.98
CA ARG A 107 -3.07 -14.01 -3.90
C ARG A 107 -2.23 -13.45 -5.06
N LYS A 108 -1.07 -14.06 -5.34
CA LYS A 108 -0.21 -13.67 -6.47
C LYS A 108 -0.90 -13.87 -7.81
N GLN A 109 -1.50 -15.04 -8.04
CA GLN A 109 -2.25 -15.31 -9.27
C GLN A 109 -3.44 -14.35 -9.45
N SER A 110 -4.12 -13.94 -8.38
CA SER A 110 -5.18 -12.93 -8.45
C SER A 110 -4.63 -11.54 -8.82
N GLU A 111 -3.48 -11.16 -8.28
CA GLU A 111 -2.83 -9.89 -8.61
C GLU A 111 -2.37 -9.85 -10.07
N GLU A 112 -1.78 -10.94 -10.57
CA GLU A 112 -1.38 -11.07 -11.97
C GLU A 112 -2.57 -10.99 -12.94
N LYS A 113 -3.70 -11.65 -12.61
CA LYS A 113 -4.91 -11.63 -13.43
C LYS A 113 -5.59 -10.27 -13.50
N ARG A 114 -5.43 -9.44 -12.47
CA ARG A 114 -5.94 -8.06 -12.45
C ARG A 114 -5.10 -7.10 -13.29
N GLY A 115 -4.06 -7.60 -13.98
CA GLY A 115 -3.24 -6.84 -14.92
C GLY A 115 -1.76 -6.74 -14.57
N GLY A 116 -1.27 -7.49 -13.57
CA GLY A 116 0.06 -7.23 -13.01
C GLY A 116 0.17 -5.78 -12.53
N PRO A 117 1.36 -5.25 -12.19
CA PRO A 117 1.50 -3.83 -11.94
C PRO A 117 1.18 -3.09 -13.24
N SER A 118 -0.04 -2.57 -13.36
CA SER A 118 -0.43 -1.67 -14.43
C SER A 118 0.54 -0.50 -14.45
N THR A 119 1.10 -0.25 -15.62
CA THR A 119 1.73 1.03 -15.96
C THR A 119 0.74 2.13 -15.62
N GLY A 120 0.95 2.84 -14.51
CA GLY A 120 0.14 4.01 -14.13
C GLY A 120 -0.12 4.13 -12.63
N ARG A 121 -0.60 3.08 -11.96
CA ARG A 121 -0.74 3.06 -10.48
C ARG A 121 -0.48 1.64 -10.00
N ARG A 122 0.77 1.37 -9.61
CA ARG A 122 1.07 0.17 -8.84
C ARG A 122 0.25 0.24 -7.56
N ALA A 123 -0.73 -0.65 -7.43
CA ALA A 123 -1.41 -0.86 -6.16
C ALA A 123 -0.32 -1.09 -5.12
N GLN A 124 -0.12 -0.13 -4.22
CA GLN A 124 0.89 -0.30 -3.20
C GLN A 124 0.43 -1.49 -2.36
N PRO A 125 1.21 -2.59 -2.27
CA PRO A 125 0.86 -3.67 -1.38
C PRO A 125 0.70 -3.05 0.01
N PHE A 126 -0.32 -3.46 0.74
CA PHE A 126 -0.54 -2.98 2.11
C PHE A 126 0.76 -3.17 2.91
N LEU A 127 1.51 -2.08 3.09
CA LEU A 127 2.75 -2.08 3.83
C LEU A 127 2.34 -2.23 5.29
N ALA A 128 2.54 -3.43 5.84
CA ALA A 128 2.35 -3.65 7.26
C ALA A 128 3.22 -2.64 8.04
N ARG A 129 2.73 -2.20 9.20
CA ARG A 129 3.45 -1.23 10.03
C ARG A 129 4.87 -1.74 10.32
N SER A 130 5.86 -0.91 10.04
CA SER A 130 7.26 -1.23 10.32
C SER A 130 7.46 -1.53 11.80
N ARG A 131 8.20 -2.60 12.11
CA ARG A 131 8.64 -2.92 13.48
C ARG A 131 9.88 -2.15 13.89
N ILE A 132 10.65 -1.72 12.89
CA ILE A 132 11.82 -0.87 13.04
C ILE A 132 11.38 0.60 12.89
N PRO A 133 11.86 1.52 13.74
CA PRO A 133 11.60 2.95 13.56
C PRO A 133 12.04 3.42 12.16
N VAL A 134 11.15 4.13 11.46
CA VAL A 134 11.45 4.72 10.14
C VAL A 134 11.56 6.24 10.31
N VAL A 135 12.68 6.80 9.86
CA VAL A 135 12.90 8.25 9.79
C VAL A 135 12.74 8.66 8.33
N LEU A 136 11.77 9.53 8.04
CA LEU A 136 11.60 10.10 6.71
C LEU A 136 12.38 11.41 6.62
N VAL A 137 13.33 11.48 5.69
CA VAL A 137 14.08 12.71 5.38
C VAL A 137 13.52 13.30 4.08
N CYS A 138 12.82 14.43 4.19
CA CYS A 138 12.18 15.13 3.07
C CYS A 138 12.68 16.57 2.94
N GLY A 139 12.58 17.14 1.73
CA GLY A 139 13.05 18.50 1.42
C GLY A 139 13.21 18.73 -0.08
N ALA A 140 13.22 20.00 -0.50
CA ALA A 140 13.33 20.41 -1.90
C ALA A 140 14.58 19.83 -2.61
N PRO A 141 14.59 19.68 -3.95
CA PRO A 141 15.79 19.29 -4.68
C PRO A 141 17.00 20.15 -4.27
N GLY A 142 18.16 19.53 -4.06
CA GLY A 142 19.38 20.25 -3.63
C GLY A 142 19.42 20.69 -2.15
N SER A 143 18.38 20.46 -1.35
CA SER A 143 18.32 20.90 0.07
C SER A 143 19.26 20.14 1.04
N GLY A 144 20.20 19.35 0.54
CA GLY A 144 21.18 18.62 1.38
C GLY A 144 20.69 17.33 2.05
N LYS A 145 19.56 16.75 1.62
CA LYS A 145 18.99 15.51 2.20
C LYS A 145 20.01 14.36 2.29
N SER A 146 20.70 14.05 1.19
CA SER A 146 21.69 12.97 1.14
C SER A 146 22.85 13.25 2.10
N THR A 147 23.33 14.50 2.15
CA THR A 147 24.36 14.95 3.11
C THR A 147 23.91 14.77 4.55
N TYR A 148 22.66 15.16 4.87
CA TYR A 148 22.09 14.97 6.20
C TYR A 148 22.03 13.49 6.58
N VAL A 149 21.58 12.62 5.68
CA VAL A 149 21.51 11.17 5.92
C VAL A 149 22.91 10.61 6.18
N GLU A 150 23.91 10.95 5.36
CA GLU A 150 25.28 10.48 5.54
C GLU A 150 25.89 10.91 6.88
N GLN A 151 25.59 12.12 7.35
CA GLN A 151 26.11 12.64 8.62
C GLN A 151 25.39 12.09 9.85
N ASN A 152 24.14 11.64 9.72
CA ASN A 152 23.30 11.26 10.86
C ASN A 152 22.96 9.76 10.91
N LYS A 153 23.27 8.99 9.87
CA LYS A 153 23.05 7.53 9.89
C LYS A 153 24.03 6.85 10.85
N GLY A 154 23.50 5.95 11.68
CA GLY A 154 24.31 5.04 12.47
C GLY A 154 24.87 3.87 11.63
N PRO A 155 25.84 3.11 12.16
CA PRO A 155 26.46 2.00 11.46
C PRO A 155 25.48 0.85 11.11
N ASN A 156 24.33 0.79 11.78
CA ASN A 156 23.30 -0.22 11.57
C ASN A 156 22.03 0.33 10.88
N ASP A 157 22.05 1.58 10.42
CA ASP A 157 20.87 2.18 9.79
C ASP A 157 20.78 1.80 8.31
N LEU A 158 19.61 1.32 7.89
CA LEU A 158 19.31 1.03 6.49
C LEU A 158 18.81 2.30 5.79
N VAL A 159 19.58 2.80 4.82
CA VAL A 159 19.18 3.90 3.95
C VAL A 159 18.39 3.37 2.75
N ILE A 160 17.13 3.78 2.63
CA ILE A 160 16.26 3.45 1.49
C ILE A 160 16.09 4.70 0.63
N ASP A 161 16.97 4.87 -0.36
CA ASP A 161 16.96 5.99 -1.30
C ASP A 161 16.58 5.48 -2.71
N LEU A 162 15.54 6.08 -3.31
CA LEU A 162 15.00 5.62 -4.59
C LEU A 162 16.00 5.81 -5.74
N ASP A 163 16.75 6.91 -5.77
CA ASP A 163 17.72 7.19 -6.83
C ASP A 163 18.95 6.29 -6.70
N VAL A 164 19.39 6.01 -5.46
CA VAL A 164 20.45 5.03 -5.19
C VAL A 164 20.02 3.62 -5.60
N ILE A 165 18.79 3.23 -5.25
CA ILE A 165 18.21 1.95 -5.69
C ILE A 165 18.17 1.89 -7.21
N ARG A 166 17.74 2.97 -7.87
CA ARG A 166 17.64 3.04 -9.34
C ARG A 166 19.00 2.89 -10.01
N ALA A 167 20.02 3.61 -9.53
CA ALA A 167 21.40 3.52 -10.01
C ALA A 167 21.99 2.11 -9.81
N ARG A 168 21.75 1.51 -8.63
CA ARG A 168 22.19 0.14 -8.34
C ARG A 168 21.55 -0.90 -9.25
N LEU A 169 20.24 -0.78 -9.52
CA LEU A 169 19.52 -1.72 -10.37
C LEU A 169 19.89 -1.58 -11.84
N SER A 170 20.12 -0.35 -12.32
CA SER A 170 20.49 -0.06 -13.70
C SER A 170 21.98 -0.31 -13.99
N GLY A 171 22.83 -0.29 -12.97
CA GLY A 171 24.29 -0.30 -13.11
C GLY A 171 24.86 1.04 -13.60
N ALA A 172 24.03 2.08 -13.70
CA ALA A 172 24.44 3.41 -14.12
C ALA A 172 24.95 4.25 -12.94
N ALA A 173 25.62 5.36 -13.27
CA ALA A 173 25.94 6.38 -12.28
C ALA A 173 24.66 6.94 -11.62
N LEU A 174 24.81 7.51 -10.42
CA LEU A 174 23.69 8.15 -9.71
C LEU A 174 23.06 9.23 -10.60
N TYR A 175 21.73 9.25 -10.68
CA TYR A 175 20.93 10.13 -11.54
C TYR A 175 21.06 9.92 -13.06
N ALA A 176 21.90 9.00 -13.53
CA ALA A 176 22.06 8.71 -14.96
C ALA A 176 21.10 7.61 -15.49
N SER A 177 20.25 7.05 -14.62
CA SER A 177 19.34 5.94 -14.99
C SER A 177 18.10 6.44 -15.71
N GLY A 178 17.71 5.77 -16.80
CA GLY A 178 16.50 6.07 -17.55
C GLY A 178 15.19 5.76 -16.81
N GLN A 179 14.08 6.28 -17.33
CA GLN A 179 12.73 6.15 -16.75
C GLN A 179 12.25 4.70 -16.65
N GLU A 180 12.76 3.81 -17.49
CA GLU A 180 12.47 2.37 -17.45
C GLU A 180 12.83 1.71 -16.12
N TRP A 181 13.76 2.31 -15.35
CA TRP A 181 14.19 1.81 -14.05
C TRP A 181 13.37 2.34 -12.87
N LEU A 182 12.50 3.34 -13.08
CA LEU A 182 11.66 3.91 -12.02
C LEU A 182 10.74 2.84 -11.41
N GLY A 183 10.11 2.02 -12.26
CA GLY A 183 9.30 0.89 -11.82
C GLY A 183 10.11 -0.08 -10.96
N PRO A 184 11.11 -0.78 -11.51
CA PRO A 184 11.95 -1.70 -10.73
C PRO A 184 12.45 -1.11 -9.40
N ALA A 185 12.84 0.17 -9.39
CA ALA A 185 13.30 0.85 -8.18
C ALA A 185 12.19 1.03 -7.13
N LEU A 186 10.97 1.38 -7.54
CA LEU A 186 9.81 1.47 -6.64
C LEU A 186 9.42 0.10 -6.05
N ASP A 187 9.55 -0.99 -6.82
CA ASP A 187 9.30 -2.35 -6.29
C ASP A 187 10.32 -2.71 -5.21
N GLU A 188 11.60 -2.46 -5.48
CA GLU A 188 12.67 -2.76 -4.54
C GLU A 188 12.56 -1.89 -3.28
N ARG A 189 12.22 -0.60 -3.41
CA ARG A 189 11.89 0.27 -2.29
C ARG A 189 10.76 -0.32 -1.44
N ASN A 190 9.65 -0.72 -2.06
CA ASN A 190 8.51 -1.28 -1.36
C ASN A 190 8.85 -2.62 -0.69
N ARG A 191 9.69 -3.45 -1.32
CA ARG A 191 10.21 -4.68 -0.73
C ARG A 191 11.05 -4.39 0.52
N LEU A 192 11.94 -3.40 0.47
CA LEU A 192 12.75 -2.98 1.61
C LEU A 192 11.85 -2.45 2.74
N LEU A 193 10.89 -1.58 2.44
CA LEU A 193 9.92 -1.08 3.42
C LEU A 193 9.08 -2.23 4.05
N ALA A 194 8.63 -3.18 3.24
CA ALA A 194 7.90 -4.35 3.73
C ALA A 194 8.77 -5.27 4.59
N SER A 195 10.08 -5.35 4.33
CA SER A 195 11.00 -6.14 5.15
C SER A 195 11.12 -5.60 6.57
N LEU A 196 11.02 -4.28 6.76
CA LEU A 196 11.07 -3.66 8.08
C LEU A 196 9.90 -4.06 9.01
N ALA A 197 8.78 -4.50 8.43
CA ALA A 197 7.64 -5.03 9.18
C ALA A 197 7.85 -6.50 9.63
N ASN A 198 8.75 -7.22 8.96
CA ASN A 198 8.99 -8.65 9.18
C ASN A 198 10.30 -8.95 9.92
N ASP A 199 11.17 -7.94 10.08
CA ASP A 199 12.38 -8.07 10.89
C ASP A 199 12.03 -8.28 12.36
N MET A 200 12.58 -9.35 12.95
CA MET A 200 12.36 -9.81 14.32
C MET A 200 13.62 -9.69 15.19
N GLU A 201 14.76 -9.34 14.61
CA GLU A 201 16.09 -9.42 15.25
C GLU A 201 16.79 -8.05 15.32
N HIS A 202 16.23 -7.01 14.68
CA HIS A 202 16.85 -5.70 14.62
C HIS A 202 17.08 -5.06 16.01
N PRO A 203 18.26 -4.48 16.32
CA PRO A 203 18.58 -3.93 17.65
C PRO A 203 17.65 -2.81 18.14
N ARG A 204 16.98 -2.11 17.22
CA ARG A 204 15.98 -1.06 17.51
C ARG A 204 14.53 -1.57 17.52
N LEU A 205 14.32 -2.89 17.60
CA LEU A 205 12.97 -3.46 17.67
C LEU A 205 12.23 -2.88 18.88
N VAL A 206 11.07 -2.27 18.63
CA VAL A 206 10.18 -1.90 19.72
C VAL A 206 9.41 -3.16 20.13
N HIS A 207 9.88 -3.87 21.16
CA HIS A 207 9.10 -4.94 21.78
C HIS A 207 7.84 -4.34 22.40
N ARG A 208 6.68 -4.54 21.74
CA ARG A 208 5.39 -4.22 22.34
C ARG A 208 5.22 -5.12 23.57
N ARG A 209 5.24 -4.53 24.79
CA ARG A 209 4.73 -5.24 25.98
C ARG A 209 3.27 -5.62 25.68
N CYS A 210 3.00 -6.91 25.53
CA CYS A 210 1.63 -7.42 25.52
C CYS A 210 0.97 -7.04 26.85
N SER A 211 -0.19 -6.40 26.78
CA SER A 211 -1.00 -6.07 27.94
C SER A 211 -1.56 -7.37 28.55
N GLY A 212 -0.93 -7.86 29.61
CA GLY A 212 -1.53 -8.49 30.80
C GLY A 212 -2.62 -9.57 30.73
N LYS A 213 -3.07 -10.09 29.58
CA LYS A 213 -4.17 -11.09 29.54
C LYS A 213 -3.88 -12.43 28.86
N ASP A 214 -2.73 -12.60 28.20
CA ASP A 214 -2.40 -13.85 27.49
C ASP A 214 -1.35 -14.72 28.21
N ARG A 215 -1.38 -14.75 29.55
CA ARG A 215 -0.57 -15.69 30.36
C ARG A 215 -1.36 -16.97 30.64
N ALA A 216 -1.66 -17.73 29.60
CA ALA A 216 -1.96 -19.15 29.76
C ALA A 216 -1.75 -19.87 28.43
N ARG A 217 -0.90 -20.91 28.47
CA ARG A 217 -0.61 -21.88 27.41
C ARG A 217 0.42 -21.46 26.38
N THR A 218 1.68 -21.62 26.75
CA THR A 218 2.55 -22.66 26.16
C THR A 218 3.84 -22.75 26.98
N LEU A 219 3.88 -23.75 27.85
CA LEU A 219 5.13 -24.37 28.31
C LEU A 219 5.58 -25.28 27.17
N ASP A 220 6.82 -25.19 26.68
CA ASP A 220 7.90 -26.03 27.19
C ASP A 220 9.26 -25.71 26.55
N ALA A 221 10.29 -25.88 27.38
CA ALA A 221 11.70 -26.17 27.08
C ALA A 221 12.59 -25.18 26.29
N GLN A 222 13.46 -24.52 27.08
CA GLN A 222 14.91 -24.34 26.87
C GLN A 222 15.45 -23.11 26.11
N ALA A 223 15.70 -22.04 26.88
CA ALA A 223 16.96 -21.25 26.94
C ALA A 223 16.70 -20.04 27.87
N ARG A 224 16.79 -20.21 29.20
CA ARG A 224 17.96 -19.88 30.03
C ARG A 224 18.59 -18.49 29.79
N ASP A 225 18.42 -17.68 30.82
CA ASP A 225 19.30 -16.61 31.31
C ASP A 225 19.69 -15.47 30.37
N LEU A 226 18.97 -14.35 30.51
CA LEU A 226 19.61 -13.07 30.83
C LEU A 226 18.70 -12.31 31.82
N SER A 227 19.09 -12.40 33.09
CA SER A 227 18.59 -11.64 34.21
C SER A 227 18.70 -10.14 33.97
N CYS A 228 17.63 -9.41 34.30
CA CYS A 228 17.67 -7.99 34.58
C CYS A 228 18.80 -7.67 35.58
N GLY A 229 19.79 -6.88 35.15
CA GLY A 229 20.74 -6.22 36.03
C GLY A 229 20.21 -4.85 36.49
N PRO A 230 20.48 -4.41 37.72
CA PRO A 230 19.95 -3.20 38.31
C PRO A 230 20.85 -2.00 38.00
N ASP A 231 20.71 -1.39 36.83
CA ASP A 231 21.24 -0.05 36.55
C ASP A 231 20.21 0.74 35.74
N ALA A 232 19.05 0.92 36.38
CA ALA A 232 18.20 2.06 36.11
C ALA A 232 18.87 3.25 36.78
N ASP A 233 19.62 4.06 36.03
CA ASP A 233 19.85 5.50 36.24
C ASP A 233 21.13 5.97 35.52
N ALA A 234 21.07 6.18 34.20
CA ALA A 234 21.91 7.15 33.48
C ALA A 234 21.67 7.08 31.96
N ILE A 235 20.54 7.61 31.47
CA ILE A 235 20.52 8.20 30.13
C ILE A 235 19.86 9.56 30.27
N GLY A 236 20.71 10.58 30.27
CA GLY A 236 20.33 11.98 30.39
C GLY A 236 19.29 12.38 29.34
N ARG A 237 18.36 13.21 29.79
CA ARG A 237 17.43 13.96 28.93
C ARG A 237 18.24 14.75 27.91
N MET A 238 18.19 14.37 26.64
CA MET A 238 18.46 15.30 25.54
C MET A 238 17.14 15.98 25.13
N PRO A 239 17.18 17.28 24.78
CA PRO A 239 15.99 18.10 24.63
C PRO A 239 15.21 17.74 23.35
N ALA A 240 13.88 17.78 23.45
CA ALA A 240 12.98 17.57 22.33
C ALA A 240 13.15 18.68 21.28
N PRO A 241 13.38 18.36 19.99
CA PRO A 241 13.17 19.34 18.94
C PRO A 241 11.66 19.37 18.66
N TYR A 242 11.09 20.55 18.86
CA TYR A 242 9.71 21.00 18.63
C TYR A 242 8.72 20.98 19.80
N PRO A 243 8.04 22.12 20.05
CA PRO A 243 7.10 22.28 21.15
C PRO A 243 5.81 21.50 20.87
N ARG A 244 5.49 20.57 21.78
CA ARG A 244 4.16 19.96 21.87
C ARG A 244 3.14 21.01 22.33
N ARG A 245 2.27 21.44 21.43
CA ARG A 245 0.86 21.78 21.72
C ARG A 245 0.08 20.89 20.74
N TYR A 246 -0.65 19.88 21.19
CA TYR A 246 -2.06 19.95 21.56
C TYR A 246 -2.47 18.79 22.51
N PRO A 247 -3.59 18.94 23.25
CA PRO A 247 -3.91 18.10 24.39
C PRO A 247 -4.46 16.72 23.97
N ALA A 248 -4.04 15.69 24.71
CA ALA A 248 -4.56 14.34 24.57
C ALA A 248 -5.97 14.25 25.16
N GLN A 249 -6.97 13.92 24.35
CA GLN A 249 -8.25 13.43 24.86
C GLN A 249 -8.27 11.90 24.82
N ARG A 250 -8.43 11.30 26.01
CA ARG A 250 -8.59 9.85 26.21
C ARG A 250 -10.06 9.50 26.00
N GLY A 251 -10.38 8.68 25.01
CA GLY A 251 -11.70 8.07 24.84
C GLY A 251 -11.58 6.55 24.80
N ARG A 252 -12.23 5.86 25.76
CA ARG A 252 -12.40 4.39 25.77
C ARG A 252 -13.44 3.99 24.71
N SER A 253 -13.16 2.94 23.95
CA SER A 253 -14.14 2.25 23.09
C SER A 253 -14.91 1.18 23.88
N PRO A 254 -16.21 1.00 23.64
CA PRO A 254 -16.87 -0.28 23.84
C PRO A 254 -17.24 -0.95 22.51
N HIS A 255 -17.11 -2.27 22.51
CA HIS A 255 -17.40 -3.19 21.41
C HIS A 255 -18.88 -3.18 20.98
N GLY A 256 -19.14 -3.38 19.68
CA GLY A 256 -20.47 -3.73 19.16
C GLY A 256 -20.49 -3.90 17.63
N THR A 257 -21.02 -5.02 17.17
CA THR A 257 -21.05 -5.53 15.80
C THR A 257 -22.13 -4.89 14.90
N GLY A 258 -21.83 -4.69 13.61
CA GLY A 258 -22.82 -4.80 12.52
C GLY A 258 -23.14 -3.52 11.74
N GLY A 259 -22.77 -3.51 10.45
CA GLY A 259 -23.29 -2.59 9.42
C GLY A 259 -22.51 -1.29 9.24
N ALA A 260 -21.78 -1.15 8.14
CA ALA A 260 -21.20 0.13 7.74
C ALA A 260 -22.31 1.09 7.30
N ARG A 261 -22.88 1.80 8.26
CA ARG A 261 -23.55 3.09 8.07
C ARG A 261 -22.63 4.11 8.73
N LEU A 262 -22.25 5.16 8.01
CA LEU A 262 -21.61 6.35 8.60
C LEU A 262 -22.60 6.94 9.62
N VAL A 263 -22.55 6.45 10.86
CA VAL A 263 -23.27 7.05 11.97
C VAL A 263 -22.43 8.24 12.41
N ARG A 264 -22.86 9.45 12.07
CA ARG A 264 -22.35 10.68 12.69
C ARG A 264 -22.59 10.52 14.19
N CYS A 265 -21.52 10.30 14.95
CA CYS A 265 -21.61 10.32 16.41
C CYS A 265 -22.04 11.72 16.82
N SER A 266 -23.27 11.88 17.31
CA SER A 266 -23.67 13.04 18.08
C SER A 266 -22.97 12.96 19.45
N GLY A 267 -21.67 13.26 19.46
CA GLY A 267 -20.97 13.58 20.69
C GLY A 267 -21.56 14.87 21.23
N LYS A 268 -22.03 14.83 22.49
CA LYS A 268 -22.53 16.00 23.20
C LYS A 268 -21.43 17.07 23.29
N GLY A 269 -21.55 18.09 22.47
CA GLY A 269 -20.75 19.29 22.43
C GLY A 269 -21.18 20.03 21.19
N ASP A 270 -21.60 21.29 21.32
CA ASP A 270 -22.04 22.14 20.22
C ASP A 270 -20.86 22.45 19.28
N ALA A 271 -20.42 21.44 18.53
CA ALA A 271 -19.50 21.63 17.42
C ALA A 271 -20.30 22.33 16.33
N ARG A 272 -20.00 23.61 16.10
CA ARG A 272 -20.55 24.39 14.99
C ARG A 272 -20.25 23.63 13.70
N MET A 273 -21.28 23.12 13.04
CA MET A 273 -21.19 22.55 11.71
C MET A 273 -20.88 23.71 10.75
N ILE A 274 -19.74 23.68 10.07
CA ILE A 274 -19.40 24.70 9.08
C ILE A 274 -20.04 24.27 7.76
N GLU A 275 -20.88 25.12 7.16
CA GLU A 275 -21.44 24.84 5.83
C GLU A 275 -20.34 24.91 4.77
N THR A 276 -20.46 24.12 3.70
CA THR A 276 -19.44 24.11 2.63
C THR A 276 -19.33 25.48 1.94
N SER A 277 -20.45 26.20 1.85
CA SER A 277 -20.55 27.59 1.40
C SER A 277 -19.78 28.58 2.28
N GLU A 278 -19.53 28.27 3.56
CA GLU A 278 -18.68 29.08 4.46
C GLU A 278 -17.18 28.83 4.20
N ILE A 279 -16.81 27.73 3.53
CA ILE A 279 -15.42 27.37 3.21
C ILE A 279 -15.04 27.84 1.79
N VAL A 280 -15.91 27.58 0.82
CA VAL A 280 -15.80 28.05 -0.58
C VAL A 280 -17.18 28.48 -1.03
N THR A 281 -17.32 29.75 -1.41
CA THR A 281 -18.56 30.29 -1.97
C THR A 281 -18.74 29.85 -3.43
N LEU A 282 -19.97 29.83 -3.92
CA LEU A 282 -20.23 29.53 -5.34
C LEU A 282 -19.54 30.54 -6.26
N ALA A 283 -19.56 31.84 -5.92
CA ALA A 283 -18.85 32.86 -6.67
C ALA A 283 -17.33 32.62 -6.78
N GLU A 284 -16.69 32.10 -5.72
CA GLU A 284 -15.28 31.73 -5.76
C GLU A 284 -15.02 30.50 -6.65
N LEU A 285 -15.94 29.54 -6.65
CA LEU A 285 -15.86 28.36 -7.51
C LEU A 285 -16.12 28.72 -8.98
N GLU A 286 -17.13 29.53 -9.27
CA GLU A 286 -17.43 30.05 -10.61
C GLU A 286 -16.23 30.82 -11.17
N ALA A 287 -15.64 31.71 -10.37
CA ALA A 287 -14.42 32.43 -10.75
C ALA A 287 -13.23 31.49 -11.01
N HIS A 288 -13.12 30.38 -10.27
CA HIS A 288 -12.09 29.37 -10.50
C HIS A 288 -12.32 28.60 -11.81
N LEU A 289 -13.57 28.29 -12.14
CA LEU A 289 -13.96 27.53 -13.33
C LEU A 289 -14.16 28.38 -14.58
N ARG A 290 -14.20 29.71 -14.43
CA ARG A 290 -14.53 30.67 -15.49
C ARG A 290 -15.94 30.39 -16.07
N VAL A 291 -16.87 30.11 -15.18
CA VAL A 291 -18.31 29.96 -15.48
C VAL A 291 -18.98 31.31 -15.19
N ASP A 292 -19.90 31.71 -16.05
CA ASP A 292 -20.64 32.97 -15.96
C ASP A 292 -22.13 32.71 -15.67
N ASP A 293 -22.82 33.74 -15.16
CA ASP A 293 -24.30 33.86 -15.08
C ASP A 293 -25.07 32.88 -14.17
N GLY A 294 -24.42 32.10 -13.29
CA GLY A 294 -25.09 31.36 -12.20
C GLY A 294 -26.05 30.24 -12.62
N GLU A 295 -26.16 29.94 -13.91
CA GLU A 295 -27.09 28.92 -14.42
C GLU A 295 -26.75 27.50 -13.92
N GLU A 296 -25.50 27.30 -13.47
CA GLU A 296 -24.96 26.01 -13.06
C GLU A 296 -24.79 25.86 -11.53
N ASP A 297 -25.24 26.85 -10.76
CA ASP A 297 -25.08 26.94 -9.29
C ASP A 297 -25.45 25.67 -8.54
N ALA A 298 -26.59 25.07 -8.90
CA ALA A 298 -27.06 23.84 -8.26
C ALA A 298 -26.11 22.66 -8.49
N GLY A 299 -25.60 22.52 -9.72
CA GLY A 299 -24.63 21.47 -10.07
C GLY A 299 -23.26 21.70 -9.44
N LEU A 300 -22.81 22.96 -9.41
CA LEU A 300 -21.55 23.34 -8.77
C LEU A 300 -21.57 23.11 -7.26
N SER A 301 -22.68 23.41 -6.60
CA SER A 301 -22.90 23.12 -5.18
C SER A 301 -22.78 21.62 -4.87
N ASP A 302 -23.43 20.77 -5.66
CA ASP A 302 -23.36 19.31 -5.49
C ASP A 302 -21.94 18.76 -5.69
N MET A 303 -21.20 19.28 -6.67
CA MET A 303 -19.81 18.90 -6.93
C MET A 303 -18.87 19.34 -5.81
N LEU A 304 -19.09 20.53 -5.24
CA LEU A 304 -18.32 21.05 -4.13
C LEU A 304 -18.56 20.23 -2.85
N GLU A 305 -19.79 19.84 -2.58
CA GLU A 305 -20.14 18.89 -1.50
C GLU A 305 -19.48 17.52 -1.71
N ALA A 306 -19.47 17.01 -2.94
CA ALA A 306 -18.78 15.76 -3.27
C ALA A 306 -17.25 15.87 -3.06
N ALA A 307 -16.65 17.00 -3.46
CA ALA A 307 -15.24 17.29 -3.26
C ALA A 307 -14.89 17.37 -1.77
N ARG A 308 -15.71 18.04 -0.97
CA ARG A 308 -15.57 18.08 0.49
C ARG A 308 -15.55 16.70 1.10
N ARG A 309 -16.55 15.86 0.81
CA ARG A 309 -16.62 14.49 1.33
C ARG A 309 -15.39 13.66 0.96
N HIS A 310 -14.86 13.86 -0.25
CA HIS A 310 -13.65 13.17 -0.70
C HIS A 310 -12.42 13.59 0.12
N ILE A 311 -12.24 14.91 0.32
CA ILE A 311 -11.12 15.44 1.10
C ILE A 311 -11.25 15.03 2.57
N GLU A 312 -12.45 15.13 3.16
CA GLU A 312 -12.70 14.74 4.56
C GLU A 312 -12.40 13.26 4.83
N ALA A 313 -12.64 12.39 3.84
CA ALA A 313 -12.26 10.97 3.94
C ALA A 313 -10.73 10.77 4.04
N TRP A 314 -9.93 11.77 3.66
CA TRP A 314 -8.48 11.74 3.72
C TRP A 314 -7.89 12.53 4.90
N VAL A 315 -8.42 13.73 5.18
CA VAL A 315 -7.88 14.67 6.18
C VAL A 315 -8.66 14.69 7.51
N GLY A 316 -9.78 13.96 7.59
CA GLY A 316 -10.75 14.11 8.67
C GLY A 316 -11.75 15.24 8.42
N LEU A 317 -12.69 15.46 9.33
CA LEU A 317 -13.71 16.50 9.19
C LEU A 317 -13.06 17.88 9.10
N LEU A 318 -13.50 18.69 8.13
CA LEU A 318 -12.99 20.07 7.99
C LEU A 318 -13.47 20.95 9.15
N ASP A 319 -14.58 20.60 9.79
CA ASP A 319 -15.13 21.26 10.99
C ASP A 319 -14.18 21.21 12.20
N ASP A 320 -13.18 20.32 12.17
CA ASP A 320 -12.20 20.19 13.25
C ASP A 320 -11.08 21.25 13.18
N PHE A 321 -11.02 22.03 12.10
CA PHE A 321 -10.08 23.14 11.97
C PHE A 321 -10.72 24.43 12.50
N GLU A 322 -9.97 25.19 13.32
CA GLU A 322 -10.41 26.52 13.78
C GLU A 322 -10.60 27.47 12.59
N GLU A 323 -9.73 27.35 11.59
CA GLU A 323 -9.84 27.97 10.28
C GLU A 323 -9.35 26.94 9.25
N VAL A 324 -10.12 26.71 8.18
CA VAL A 324 -9.74 25.73 7.14
C VAL A 324 -8.51 26.25 6.39
N PRO A 325 -7.39 25.51 6.36
CA PRO A 325 -6.18 25.94 5.68
C PRO A 325 -6.41 26.23 4.19
N ALA A 326 -5.76 27.29 3.68
CA ALA A 326 -5.87 27.72 2.28
C ALA A 326 -5.53 26.62 1.27
N ASP A 327 -4.62 25.70 1.61
CA ASP A 327 -4.28 24.56 0.76
C ASP A 327 -5.49 23.62 0.56
N LEU A 328 -6.30 23.42 1.61
CA LEU A 328 -7.50 22.58 1.55
C LEU A 328 -8.63 23.30 0.80
N VAL A 329 -8.73 24.62 0.95
CA VAL A 329 -9.64 25.47 0.17
C VAL A 329 -9.32 25.39 -1.33
N GLU A 330 -8.03 25.44 -1.71
CA GLU A 330 -7.61 25.28 -3.09
C GLU A 330 -7.85 23.84 -3.61
N ALA A 331 -7.58 22.84 -2.78
CA ALA A 331 -7.85 21.45 -3.13
C ALA A 331 -9.34 21.16 -3.39
N LEU A 332 -10.24 21.81 -2.62
CA LEU A 332 -11.69 21.74 -2.84
C LEU A 332 -12.06 22.24 -4.23
N LYS A 333 -11.57 23.43 -4.62
CA LYS A 333 -11.83 24.03 -5.93
C LYS A 333 -11.27 23.18 -7.07
N GLN A 334 -10.04 22.68 -6.94
CA GLN A 334 -9.44 21.83 -7.97
C GLN A 334 -10.20 20.51 -8.18
N LEU A 335 -10.66 19.87 -7.10
CA LEU A 335 -11.41 18.62 -7.21
C LEU A 335 -12.83 18.85 -7.73
N ALA A 336 -13.50 19.92 -7.29
CA ALA A 336 -14.80 20.32 -7.84
C ALA A 336 -14.69 20.63 -9.35
N GLY A 337 -13.65 21.35 -9.76
CA GLY A 337 -13.38 21.60 -11.18
C GLY A 337 -13.08 20.35 -11.99
N HIS A 338 -12.38 19.38 -11.38
CA HIS A 338 -12.21 18.08 -12.02
C HIS A 338 -13.54 17.38 -12.28
N PHE A 339 -14.47 17.37 -11.32
CA PHE A 339 -15.81 16.79 -11.50
C PHE A 339 -16.66 17.55 -12.51
N TYR A 340 -16.51 18.86 -12.59
CA TYR A 340 -17.19 19.70 -13.56
C TYR A 340 -16.81 19.36 -15.01
N GLU A 341 -15.50 19.27 -15.26
CA GLU A 341 -14.93 18.97 -16.58
C GLU A 341 -15.10 17.49 -16.97
N ASN A 342 -15.13 16.58 -15.98
CA ASN A 342 -15.11 15.13 -16.20
C ASN A 342 -16.40 14.47 -15.68
N ARG A 343 -17.49 14.66 -16.42
CA ARG A 343 -18.85 14.21 -16.03
C ARG A 343 -19.09 12.71 -16.25
N GLU A 344 -18.17 12.01 -16.90
CA GLU A 344 -18.28 10.58 -17.19
C GLU A 344 -17.34 9.76 -16.28
N ALA A 345 -17.80 8.58 -15.85
CA ALA A 345 -16.98 7.65 -15.09
C ALA A 345 -15.87 6.97 -15.95
N THR A 346 -15.94 7.12 -17.27
CA THR A 346 -15.01 6.54 -18.24
C THR A 346 -14.65 7.59 -19.28
N SER A 347 -13.37 7.70 -19.61
CA SER A 347 -12.88 8.53 -20.72
C SER A 347 -12.27 7.63 -21.80
N ASP A 348 -12.41 8.00 -23.06
CA ASP A 348 -11.84 7.36 -24.25
C ASP A 348 -10.33 7.62 -24.41
N GLY A 349 -9.59 7.65 -23.30
CA GLY A 349 -8.19 7.22 -23.27
C GLY A 349 -7.17 8.04 -24.07
N GLN A 350 -7.43 9.30 -24.40
CA GLN A 350 -6.45 10.15 -25.11
C GLN A 350 -5.93 11.38 -24.34
N ALA A 351 -6.50 11.73 -23.19
CA ALA A 351 -5.91 12.76 -22.34
C ALA A 351 -4.80 12.14 -21.47
N THR A 352 -3.54 12.29 -21.87
CA THR A 352 -2.40 12.15 -20.94
C THR A 352 -2.48 13.27 -19.90
N LEU A 353 -3.39 13.15 -18.93
CA LEU A 353 -3.44 14.01 -17.76
C LEU A 353 -2.18 13.70 -16.95
N SER A 354 -1.22 14.61 -17.02
CA SER A 354 -0.05 14.60 -16.14
C SER A 354 -0.41 15.33 -14.86
N GLU A 355 -0.08 14.77 -13.70
CA GLU A 355 -0.19 15.52 -12.45
C GLU A 355 0.74 16.73 -12.54
N VAL A 356 0.17 17.92 -12.35
CA VAL A 356 0.96 19.14 -12.23
C VAL A 356 1.79 19.07 -10.94
N PRO A 357 3.04 19.59 -10.94
CA PRO A 357 3.79 19.77 -9.71
C PRO A 357 2.98 20.61 -8.70
N PHE A 358 2.91 20.17 -7.43
CA PHE A 358 2.02 20.75 -6.40
C PHE A 358 0.53 20.55 -6.70
N GLY A 359 0.16 19.37 -7.18
CA GLY A 359 -1.21 19.03 -7.53
C GLY A 359 -2.09 18.73 -6.32
N PHE A 360 -3.34 18.33 -6.58
CA PHE A 360 -4.35 18.01 -5.56
C PHE A 360 -3.82 17.18 -4.37
N HIS A 361 -3.05 16.12 -4.63
CA HIS A 361 -2.51 15.26 -3.58
C HIS A 361 -1.41 15.92 -2.73
N ASP A 362 -0.66 16.87 -3.28
CA ASP A 362 0.35 17.64 -2.56
C ASP A 362 -0.31 18.64 -1.59
N LEU A 363 -1.46 19.20 -1.98
CA LEU A 363 -2.25 20.11 -1.14
C LEU A 363 -2.86 19.42 0.09
N ILE A 364 -3.43 18.22 -0.09
CA ILE A 364 -4.09 17.49 1.02
C ILE A 364 -3.14 16.59 1.82
N GLY A 365 -1.97 16.26 1.25
CA GLY A 365 -1.00 15.32 1.81
C GLY A 365 -0.57 15.65 3.25
N PRO A 366 -0.20 16.91 3.57
CA PRO A 366 0.22 17.32 4.91
C PRO A 366 -0.84 17.12 6.00
N TYR A 367 -2.12 17.13 5.62
CA TYR A 367 -3.27 17.07 6.54
C TYR A 367 -3.81 15.65 6.75
N ARG A 368 -3.17 14.64 6.17
CA ARG A 368 -3.63 13.24 6.24
C ARG A 368 -3.74 12.77 7.69
N ARG A 369 -4.96 12.36 8.09
CA ARG A 369 -5.16 11.71 9.39
C ARG A 369 -4.88 10.21 9.30
N TRP A 370 -4.06 9.74 10.24
CA TRP A 370 -3.75 8.33 10.40
C TRP A 370 -4.59 7.77 11.54
N GLU A 371 -5.66 7.03 11.21
CA GLU A 371 -6.34 6.18 12.18
C GLU A 371 -5.58 4.85 12.29
N PHE A 372 -5.17 4.46 13.51
CA PHE A 372 -4.35 3.28 13.80
C PHE A 372 -5.11 2.19 14.53
#